data_AF-A0A947YP52-F1
#
_entry.id   AF-A0A947YP52-F1
#
_cell.length_a   1.000
_cell.length_b   1.000
_cell.length_c   1.000
_cell.angle_alpha   90.00
_cell.angle_beta   90.00
_cell.angle_gamma   90.00
#
_symmetry.space_group_name_H-M   'P 1'
#
loop_
_entity.id
_entity.type
_entity.pdbx_description
1 polymer ?
#
loop_
_entity_poly.entity_id
_entity_poly.type
_entity_poly.pdbx_seq_one_letter_code
_entity_poly.pdbx_strand_id
1 'polypeptide(L)'
;MKKKFPHFTRFFPVALLARCGKLTLWAFLILLFIINVFAGNLLPVPVGVDRFRVIMDYHSIPAHLDLARALWDQGNQAMAKNELLLAQSSLRQAGGRSDEILEADVLGAWEEEPIRLSDAYAYWQRVAIEKPDYRDCYILLAALAYQRSNIEEAKSYLLYAKALDPNSSVANELLSRLP
;
A
#
# COMPACT_ATOMS: atom_id res chain seq x y z
N MET A 1 74.28 5.88 -22.90
CA MET A 1 73.28 6.66 -22.14
C MET A 1 72.25 5.72 -21.52
N LYS A 2 72.22 5.56 -20.19
CA LYS A 2 71.15 4.81 -19.51
C LYS A 2 69.94 5.74 -19.34
N LYS A 3 68.82 5.43 -20.00
CA LYS A 3 67.55 6.15 -19.81
C LYS A 3 67.00 5.80 -18.42
N LYS A 4 66.88 6.79 -17.53
CA LYS A 4 66.17 6.62 -16.25
C LYS A 4 64.67 6.80 -16.54
N PHE A 5 63.87 5.81 -16.17
CA PHE A 5 62.40 5.89 -16.27
C PHE A 5 61.86 6.91 -15.26
N PRO A 6 60.80 7.66 -15.61
CA PRO A 6 60.17 8.60 -14.69
C PRO A 6 59.54 7.84 -13.51
N HIS A 7 59.90 8.22 -12.29
CA HIS A 7 59.27 7.71 -11.08
C HIS A 7 57.96 8.47 -10.85
N PHE A 8 56.83 7.79 -11.03
CA PHE A 8 55.53 8.31 -10.59
C PHE A 8 55.47 8.27 -9.07
N THR A 9 55.45 9.44 -8.43
CA THR A 9 55.25 9.57 -6.99
C THR A 9 53.83 9.14 -6.65
N ARG A 10 53.70 8.10 -5.83
CA ARG A 10 52.41 7.66 -5.28
C ARG A 10 51.93 8.71 -4.28
N PHE A 11 51.11 9.67 -4.74
CA PHE A 11 50.58 10.75 -3.89
C PHE A 11 49.61 10.25 -2.81
N PHE A 12 49.05 9.03 -2.96
CA PHE A 12 48.11 8.47 -2.00
C PHE A 12 48.52 7.07 -1.55
N PRO A 13 48.56 6.81 -0.23
CA PRO A 13 48.83 5.48 0.29
C PRO A 13 47.61 4.57 0.03
N VAL A 14 47.85 3.44 -0.65
CA VAL A 14 46.84 2.45 -1.04
C VAL A 14 46.01 1.96 0.16
N ALA A 15 46.60 1.94 1.36
CA ALA A 15 45.92 1.57 2.59
C ALA A 15 44.78 2.54 2.97
N LEU A 16 44.94 3.85 2.71
CA LEU A 16 43.88 4.85 2.97
C LEU A 16 42.74 4.70 1.95
N LEU A 17 43.07 4.52 0.67
CA LEU A 17 42.09 4.27 -0.39
C LEU A 17 41.26 3.00 -0.12
N ALA A 18 41.91 1.91 0.32
CA ALA A 18 41.22 0.67 0.66
C ALA A 18 40.31 0.80 1.89
N ARG A 19 40.70 1.60 2.89
CA ARG A 19 39.86 1.88 4.08
C ARG A 19 38.66 2.74 3.72
N CYS A 20 38.85 3.81 2.95
CA CYS A 20 37.75 4.65 2.47
C CYS A 20 36.78 3.86 1.60
N GLY A 21 37.27 3.03 0.68
CA GLY A 21 36.43 2.18 -0.17
C GLY A 21 35.61 1.15 0.61
N LYS A 22 36.15 0.60 1.70
CA LYS A 22 35.38 -0.28 2.59
C LYS A 22 34.28 0.49 3.31
N LEU A 23 34.59 1.67 3.86
CA LEU A 23 33.61 2.49 4.57
C LEU A 23 32.47 2.94 3.65
N THR A 24 32.77 3.36 2.42
CA THR A 24 31.74 3.77 1.45
C THR A 24 30.85 2.60 1.05
N LEU A 25 31.43 1.41 0.85
CA LEU A 25 30.66 0.19 0.54
C LEU A 25 29.74 -0.21 1.69
N TRP A 26 30.23 -0.20 2.94
CA TRP A 26 29.41 -0.50 4.11
C TRP A 26 28.32 0.54 4.32
N ALA A 27 28.62 1.83 4.14
CA ALA A 27 27.62 2.89 4.20
C ALA A 27 26.52 2.71 3.13
N PHE A 28 26.91 2.34 1.91
CA PHE A 28 25.95 2.05 0.84
C PHE A 28 25.07 0.83 1.15
N LEU A 29 25.64 -0.26 1.67
CA LEU A 29 24.87 -1.45 2.06
C LEU A 29 23.90 -1.15 3.21
N ILE A 30 24.33 -0.37 4.21
CA ILE A 30 23.48 0.07 5.32
C ILE A 30 22.34 0.95 4.79
N LEU A 31 22.63 1.89 3.88
CA LEU A 31 21.61 2.73 3.26
C LEU A 31 20.57 1.89 2.50
N LEU A 32 21.02 0.90 1.73
CA LEU A 32 20.14 0.00 0.98
C LEU A 32 19.27 -0.84 1.92
N PHE A 33 19.84 -1.31 3.04
CA PHE A 33 19.09 -1.99 4.10
C PHE A 33 18.04 -1.08 4.74
N ILE A 34 18.40 0.15 5.10
CA ILE A 34 17.47 1.13 5.66
C ILE A 34 16.34 1.43 4.68
N ILE A 35 16.65 1.67 3.40
CA ILE A 35 15.63 1.89 2.36
C ILE A 35 14.68 0.70 2.26
N ASN A 36 15.19 -0.53 2.26
CA ASN A 36 14.34 -1.73 2.20
C ASN A 36 13.46 -1.90 3.45
N VAL A 37 14.01 -1.66 4.65
CA VAL A 37 13.24 -1.75 5.90
C VAL A 37 12.19 -0.65 5.98
N PHE A 38 12.51 0.58 5.54
CA PHE A 38 11.57 1.69 5.56
C PHE A 38 10.49 1.54 4.48
N ALA A 39 10.87 1.09 3.27
CA ALA A 39 9.92 0.77 2.20
C ALA A 39 8.92 -0.32 2.61
N GLY A 40 9.35 -1.31 3.39
CA GLY A 40 8.46 -2.35 3.92
C GLY A 40 7.43 -1.84 4.94
N ASN A 41 7.66 -0.69 5.58
CA ASN A 41 6.75 -0.11 6.58
C ASN A 41 5.90 1.06 6.04
N LEU A 42 6.30 1.68 4.91
CA LEU A 42 5.64 2.87 4.38
C LEU A 42 4.77 2.60 3.13
N LEU A 43 4.94 1.46 2.47
CA LEU A 43 4.20 1.09 1.27
C LEU A 43 3.22 -0.05 1.58
N PRO A 44 2.01 -0.08 0.97
CA PRO A 44 1.13 -1.24 1.03
C PRO A 44 1.93 -2.48 0.63
N VAL A 45 1.66 -3.60 1.32
CA VAL A 45 2.41 -4.86 1.20
C VAL A 45 2.78 -5.09 -0.26
N PRO A 46 4.08 -5.08 -0.62
CA PRO A 46 4.44 -5.19 -2.01
C PRO A 46 3.94 -6.55 -2.51
N VAL A 47 3.36 -6.59 -3.71
CA VAL A 47 2.91 -7.82 -4.40
C VAL A 47 3.93 -8.95 -4.30
N GLY A 48 5.21 -8.60 -4.14
CA GLY A 48 6.27 -9.53 -3.80
C GLY A 48 5.94 -10.47 -2.64
N VAL A 49 5.43 -10.00 -1.49
CA VAL A 49 5.15 -10.85 -0.33
C VAL A 49 4.00 -11.82 -0.62
N ASP A 50 2.93 -11.36 -1.27
CA ASP A 50 1.80 -12.22 -1.63
C ASP A 50 2.19 -13.22 -2.74
N ARG A 51 3.00 -12.79 -3.71
CA ARG A 51 3.65 -13.70 -4.68
C ARG A 51 4.55 -14.72 -3.99
N PHE A 52 5.33 -14.32 -2.99
CA PHE A 52 6.15 -15.26 -2.22
C PHE A 52 5.30 -16.31 -1.51
N ARG A 53 4.15 -15.92 -0.94
CA ARG A 53 3.22 -16.88 -0.32
C ARG A 53 2.68 -17.88 -1.34
N VAL A 54 2.24 -17.41 -2.50
CA VAL A 54 1.79 -18.30 -3.60
C VAL A 54 2.93 -19.18 -4.11
N ILE A 55 4.18 -18.70 -4.16
CA ILE A 55 5.33 -19.52 -4.56
C ILE A 55 5.62 -20.62 -3.53
N MET A 56 5.48 -20.32 -2.24
CA MET A 56 5.75 -21.28 -1.16
C MET A 56 4.61 -22.29 -0.99
N ASP A 57 3.38 -21.89 -1.28
CA ASP A 57 2.20 -22.75 -1.26
C ASP A 57 1.26 -22.43 -2.42
N TYR A 58 1.54 -23.05 -3.57
CA TYR A 58 0.85 -22.83 -4.84
C TYR A 58 -0.61 -23.29 -4.84
N HIS A 59 -1.02 -24.14 -3.90
CA HIS A 59 -2.42 -24.61 -3.82
C HIS A 59 -3.22 -23.89 -2.74
N SER A 60 -2.61 -22.93 -2.04
CA SER A 60 -3.27 -22.16 -1.00
C SER A 60 -4.24 -21.16 -1.60
N ILE A 61 -5.54 -21.46 -1.51
CA ILE A 61 -6.62 -20.55 -1.91
C ILE A 61 -6.49 -19.18 -1.22
N PRO A 62 -6.26 -19.09 0.12
CA PRO A 62 -6.07 -17.79 0.77
C PRO A 62 -4.91 -16.98 0.19
N ALA A 63 -3.80 -17.62 -0.18
CA ALA A 63 -2.65 -16.92 -0.76
C ALA A 63 -2.98 -16.29 -2.13
N HIS A 64 -3.72 -16.99 -2.98
CA HIS A 64 -4.19 -16.44 -4.25
C HIS A 64 -5.19 -15.29 -4.05
N LEU A 65 -6.06 -15.35 -3.04
CA LEU A 65 -7.02 -14.27 -2.75
C LEU A 65 -6.33 -13.01 -2.23
N ASP A 66 -5.36 -13.16 -1.33
CA ASP A 66 -4.55 -12.04 -0.84
C ASP A 66 -3.82 -11.37 -2.02
N LEU A 67 -3.20 -12.17 -2.90
CA LEU A 67 -2.52 -11.67 -4.09
C LEU A 67 -3.49 -10.98 -5.08
N ALA A 68 -4.66 -11.56 -5.32
CA ALA A 68 -5.68 -10.98 -6.18
C ALA A 68 -6.14 -9.61 -5.65
N ARG A 69 -6.38 -9.50 -4.34
CA ARG A 69 -6.76 -8.23 -3.69
C ARG A 69 -5.64 -7.19 -3.82
N ALA A 70 -4.40 -7.56 -3.52
CA ALA A 70 -3.27 -6.65 -3.67
C ALA A 70 -3.08 -6.15 -5.12
N LEU A 71 -3.34 -7.01 -6.12
CA LEU A 71 -3.32 -6.63 -7.54
C LEU A 71 -4.49 -5.70 -7.90
N TRP A 72 -5.67 -5.93 -7.32
CA TRP A 72 -6.85 -5.09 -7.51
C TRP A 72 -6.61 -3.68 -6.96
N ASP A 73 -6.09 -3.58 -5.73
CA ASP A 73 -5.78 -2.32 -5.05
C ASP A 73 -4.72 -1.49 -5.81
N GLN A 74 -3.87 -2.16 -6.60
CA GLN A 74 -2.88 -1.51 -7.46
C GLN A 74 -3.42 -1.10 -8.84
N GLY A 75 -4.71 -1.30 -9.08
CA GLY A 75 -5.36 -1.01 -10.36
C GLY A 75 -5.08 -2.05 -11.45
N ASN A 76 -4.41 -3.16 -11.12
CA ASN A 76 -4.09 -4.22 -12.07
C ASN A 76 -5.21 -5.27 -12.12
N GLN A 77 -6.41 -4.81 -12.48
CA GLN A 77 -7.64 -5.60 -12.47
C GLN A 77 -7.54 -6.87 -13.34
N ALA A 78 -6.83 -6.80 -14.46
CA ALA A 78 -6.65 -7.96 -15.33
C ALA A 78 -5.86 -9.08 -14.63
N MET A 79 -4.77 -8.75 -13.92
CA MET A 79 -4.02 -9.76 -13.18
C MET A 79 -4.78 -10.25 -11.94
N ALA A 80 -5.53 -9.37 -11.26
CA ALA A 80 -6.38 -9.76 -10.13
C ALA A 80 -7.43 -10.80 -10.54
N LYS A 81 -8.13 -10.59 -11.67
CA LYS A 81 -9.11 -11.55 -12.22
C LYS A 81 -8.46 -12.89 -12.58
N ASN A 82 -7.29 -12.85 -13.21
CA ASN A 82 -6.55 -14.08 -13.53
C ASN A 82 -6.17 -14.86 -12.26
N GLU A 83 -5.79 -14.17 -11.18
CA GLU A 83 -5.42 -14.82 -9.92
C GLU A 83 -6.64 -15.43 -9.22
N LEU A 84 -7.82 -14.79 -9.28
CA LEU A 84 -9.07 -15.37 -8.80
C LEU A 84 -9.45 -16.66 -9.57
N LEU A 85 -9.24 -16.68 -10.89
CA LEU A 85 -9.43 -17.89 -11.70
C LEU A 85 -8.51 -19.03 -11.26
N LEU A 86 -7.25 -18.71 -10.91
CA LEU A 86 -6.31 -19.69 -10.36
C LEU A 86 -6.79 -20.21 -9.00
N ALA A 87 -7.22 -19.33 -8.09
CA ALA A 87 -7.78 -19.71 -6.80
C ALA A 87 -8.98 -20.66 -6.95
N GLN A 88 -9.88 -20.35 -7.88
CA GLN A 88 -11.03 -21.19 -8.20
C GLN A 88 -10.61 -22.55 -8.77
N SER A 89 -9.59 -22.58 -9.63
CA SER A 89 -9.06 -23.84 -10.17
C SER A 89 -8.44 -24.74 -9.08
N SER A 90 -7.73 -24.14 -8.11
CA SER A 90 -7.15 -24.85 -6.96
C SER A 90 -8.24 -25.39 -6.03
N LEU A 91 -9.32 -24.64 -5.80
CA LEU A 91 -10.49 -25.12 -5.04
C LEU A 91 -11.15 -26.34 -5.70
N ARG A 92 -11.30 -26.33 -7.03
CA ARG A 92 -11.84 -27.46 -7.80
C ARG A 92 -10.97 -28.70 -7.67
N GLN A 93 -9.65 -28.55 -7.74
CA GLN A 93 -8.70 -29.65 -7.61
C GLN A 93 -8.71 -30.26 -6.19
N ALA A 94 -8.91 -29.45 -5.16
CA ALA A 94 -9.02 -29.90 -3.78
C ALA A 94 -10.31 -30.67 -3.45
N GLY A 95 -11.18 -30.91 -4.44
CA GLY A 95 -12.47 -31.58 -4.24
C GLY A 95 -13.54 -30.69 -3.61
N GLY A 96 -13.29 -29.38 -3.53
CA GLY A 96 -14.28 -28.40 -3.14
C GLY A 96 -15.41 -28.32 -4.17
N ARG A 97 -16.63 -27.99 -3.72
CA ARG A 97 -17.75 -27.74 -4.65
C ARG A 97 -17.44 -26.47 -5.45
N SER A 98 -17.28 -26.62 -6.76
CA SER A 98 -17.06 -25.51 -7.70
C SER A 98 -18.19 -24.48 -7.76
N ASP A 99 -19.35 -24.82 -7.19
CA ASP A 99 -20.53 -23.96 -7.09
C ASP A 99 -20.40 -22.89 -6.00
N GLU A 100 -19.31 -22.89 -5.23
CA GLU A 100 -18.95 -21.76 -4.37
C GLU A 100 -18.33 -20.71 -5.28
N ILE A 101 -19.15 -19.72 -5.67
CA ILE A 101 -18.87 -18.67 -6.65
C ILE A 101 -17.87 -17.66 -6.06
N LEU A 102 -16.66 -18.13 -5.79
CA LEU A 102 -15.65 -17.35 -5.11
C LEU A 102 -15.15 -16.20 -6.00
N GLU A 103 -15.12 -16.41 -7.32
CA GLU A 103 -14.78 -15.35 -8.28
C GLU A 103 -15.92 -14.32 -8.43
N ALA A 104 -17.16 -14.73 -8.71
CA ALA A 104 -18.21 -13.75 -9.00
C ALA A 104 -18.71 -13.02 -7.73
N ASP A 105 -18.68 -13.65 -6.55
CA ASP A 105 -19.01 -12.96 -5.29
C ASP A 105 -17.94 -11.93 -4.92
N VAL A 106 -16.65 -12.31 -5.02
CA VAL A 106 -15.53 -11.41 -4.71
C VAL A 106 -15.40 -10.30 -5.74
N LEU A 107 -15.49 -10.64 -7.03
CA LEU A 107 -15.41 -9.67 -8.11
C LEU A 107 -16.61 -8.72 -8.10
N GLY A 108 -17.83 -9.23 -7.89
CA GLY A 108 -19.02 -8.41 -7.74
C GLY A 108 -18.89 -7.42 -6.59
N ALA A 109 -18.39 -7.87 -5.44
CA ALA A 109 -18.12 -6.98 -4.31
C ALA A 109 -17.09 -5.88 -4.66
N TRP A 110 -16.01 -6.23 -5.35
CA TRP A 110 -14.96 -5.28 -5.73
C TRP A 110 -15.37 -4.30 -6.84
N GLU A 111 -16.20 -4.74 -7.79
CA GLU A 111 -16.73 -3.88 -8.85
C GLU A 111 -17.83 -2.95 -8.34
N GLU A 112 -18.63 -3.39 -7.37
CA GLU A 112 -19.66 -2.57 -6.74
C GLU A 112 -19.12 -1.59 -5.70
N GLU A 113 -17.96 -1.87 -5.09
CA GLU A 113 -17.39 -1.04 -4.02
C GLU A 113 -17.17 0.43 -4.42
N PRO A 114 -16.55 0.77 -5.57
CA PRO A 114 -16.41 2.16 -6.00
C PRO A 114 -17.75 2.87 -6.19
N ILE A 115 -18.75 2.15 -6.72
CA ILE A 115 -20.10 2.68 -6.94
C ILE A 115 -20.76 2.97 -5.60
N ARG A 116 -20.75 2.00 -4.67
CA ARG A 116 -21.29 2.14 -3.31
C ARG A 116 -20.62 3.27 -2.54
N LEU A 117 -19.29 3.42 -2.66
CA LEU A 117 -18.54 4.52 -2.06
C LEU A 117 -19.00 5.88 -2.62
N SER A 118 -19.19 5.96 -3.94
CA SER A 118 -19.65 7.20 -4.60
C SER A 118 -21.08 7.59 -4.21
N ASP A 119 -21.99 6.61 -4.12
CA ASP A 119 -23.37 6.83 -3.70
C ASP A 119 -23.46 7.24 -2.23
N ALA A 120 -22.69 6.58 -1.35
CA ALA A 120 -22.58 6.94 0.05
C ALA A 120 -22.04 8.36 0.20
N TYR A 121 -21.00 8.72 -0.55
CA TYR A 121 -20.43 10.06 -0.54
C TYR A 121 -21.46 11.12 -0.93
N ALA A 122 -22.19 10.91 -2.03
CA ALA A 122 -23.25 11.82 -2.48
C ALA A 122 -24.42 11.92 -1.49
N TYR A 123 -24.75 10.83 -0.79
CA TYR A 123 -25.73 10.85 0.29
C TYR A 123 -25.27 11.74 1.45
N TRP A 124 -24.07 11.53 1.97
CA TRP A 124 -23.56 12.31 3.11
C TRP A 124 -23.29 13.76 2.75
N GLN A 125 -22.94 14.08 1.50
CA GLN A 125 -22.85 15.47 1.04
C GLN A 125 -24.20 16.19 1.12
N ARG A 126 -25.30 15.51 0.74
CA ARG A 126 -26.65 16.07 0.89
C ARG A 126 -27.00 16.29 2.37
N VAL A 127 -26.68 15.33 3.23
CA VAL A 127 -26.88 15.46 4.68
C VAL A 127 -26.10 16.65 5.25
N ALA A 128 -24.87 16.89 4.81
CA ALA A 128 -24.07 18.04 5.24
C ALA A 128 -24.68 19.39 4.80
N ILE A 129 -25.36 19.43 3.66
CA ILE A 129 -26.08 20.62 3.19
C ILE A 129 -27.34 20.85 4.04
N GLU A 130 -28.10 19.79 4.32
CA GLU A 130 -29.34 19.87 5.10
C GLU A 130 -29.09 20.13 6.59
N LYS A 131 -27.97 19.61 7.12
CA LYS A 131 -27.58 19.68 8.54
C LYS A 131 -26.10 20.04 8.69
N PRO A 132 -25.74 21.33 8.52
CA PRO A 132 -24.35 21.78 8.56
C PRO A 132 -23.70 21.71 9.95
N ASP A 133 -24.49 21.49 11.01
CA ASP A 133 -24.04 21.30 12.38
C ASP A 133 -23.90 19.81 12.77
N TYR A 134 -24.21 18.88 11.86
CA TYR A 134 -24.14 17.46 12.15
C TYR A 134 -22.69 16.94 12.07
N ARG A 135 -21.97 17.04 13.19
CA ARG A 135 -20.56 16.62 13.34
C ARG A 135 -20.25 15.23 12.77
N ASP A 136 -21.08 14.23 13.02
CA ASP A 136 -20.81 12.86 12.57
C ASP A 136 -20.88 12.70 11.04
N CYS A 137 -21.68 13.55 10.36
CA CYS A 137 -21.70 13.61 8.91
C CYS A 137 -20.31 13.94 8.34
N TYR A 138 -19.59 14.88 8.95
CA TYR A 138 -18.26 15.27 8.51
C TYR A 138 -17.21 14.19 8.84
N ILE A 139 -17.39 13.44 9.92
CA ILE A 139 -16.54 12.25 10.20
C ILE A 139 -16.72 11.18 9.12
N LEU A 140 -17.96 10.92 8.72
CA LEU A 140 -18.28 9.94 7.67
C LEU A 140 -17.82 10.40 6.29
N LEU A 141 -17.99 11.67 5.95
CA LEU A 141 -17.44 12.27 4.73
C LEU A 141 -15.92 12.18 4.71
N ALA A 142 -15.25 12.39 5.84
CA ALA A 142 -13.80 12.23 5.94
C ALA A 142 -13.36 10.78 5.68
N ALA A 143 -14.04 9.80 6.27
CA ALA A 143 -13.75 8.39 6.04
C ALA A 143 -13.93 7.99 4.57
N LEU A 144 -15.02 8.45 3.95
CA LEU A 144 -15.30 8.18 2.54
C LEU A 144 -14.31 8.89 1.61
N ALA A 145 -13.91 10.14 1.92
CA ALA A 145 -12.89 10.85 1.16
C ALA A 145 -11.52 10.16 1.26
N TYR A 146 -11.17 9.64 2.45
CA TYR A 146 -9.96 8.85 2.66
C TYR A 146 -9.97 7.54 1.85
N GLN A 147 -11.10 6.82 1.85
CA GLN A 147 -11.27 5.60 1.03
C GLN A 147 -11.16 5.86 -0.47
N ARG A 148 -11.49 7.08 -0.93
CA ARG A 148 -11.29 7.53 -2.31
C ARG A 148 -9.88 8.06 -2.59
N SER A 149 -8.94 7.85 -1.66
CA SER A 149 -7.57 8.34 -1.71
C SER A 149 -7.45 9.88 -1.75
N ASN A 150 -8.49 10.62 -1.33
CA ASN A 150 -8.48 12.07 -1.25
C ASN A 150 -8.20 12.55 0.18
N ILE A 151 -6.92 12.50 0.55
CA ILE A 151 -6.45 12.79 1.92
C ILE A 151 -6.71 14.24 2.34
N GLU A 152 -6.53 15.19 1.42
CA GLU A 152 -6.74 16.62 1.71
C GLU A 152 -8.21 16.92 2.03
N GLU A 153 -9.13 16.34 1.25
CA GLU A 153 -10.56 16.48 1.49
C GLU A 153 -10.95 15.80 2.81
N ALA A 154 -10.41 14.61 3.09
CA ALA A 154 -10.62 13.91 4.36
C ALA A 154 -10.18 14.76 5.57
N LYS A 155 -9.00 15.37 5.48
CA LYS A 155 -8.46 16.27 6.50
C LYS A 155 -9.35 17.50 6.69
N SER A 156 -9.82 18.09 5.60
CA SER A 156 -10.70 19.27 5.65
C SER A 156 -11.99 18.97 6.41
N TYR A 157 -12.60 17.79 6.18
CA TYR A 157 -13.81 17.38 6.86
C TYR A 157 -13.59 17.08 8.34
N LEU A 158 -12.48 16.45 8.72
CA LEU A 158 -12.18 16.24 10.14
C LEU A 158 -11.89 17.56 10.88
N LEU A 159 -11.26 18.53 10.23
CA LEU A 159 -11.06 19.87 10.80
C LEU A 159 -12.40 20.57 11.03
N TYR A 160 -13.35 20.45 10.09
CA TYR A 160 -14.72 20.92 10.28
C TYR A 160 -15.43 20.20 11.44
N ALA A 161 -15.34 18.87 11.50
CA ALA A 161 -15.92 18.09 12.60
C ALA A 161 -15.36 18.51 13.97
N LYS A 162 -14.05 18.82 14.02
CA LYS A 162 -13.38 19.33 15.22
C LYS A 162 -13.78 20.75 15.58
N ALA A 163 -14.06 21.61 14.61
CA ALA A 163 -14.59 22.95 14.87
C ALA A 163 -16.00 22.88 15.50
N LEU A 164 -16.81 21.90 15.09
CA LEU A 164 -18.14 21.65 15.68
C LEU A 164 -18.05 21.01 17.07
N ASP A 165 -17.17 20.03 17.28
CA ASP A 165 -16.89 19.42 18.59
C ASP A 165 -15.39 19.24 18.82
N PRO A 166 -14.73 20.18 19.51
CA PRO A 166 -13.30 20.10 19.83
C PRO A 166 -12.92 18.89 20.68
N ASN A 167 -13.86 18.35 21.46
CA ASN A 167 -13.66 17.23 22.38
C ASN A 167 -14.00 15.87 21.76
N SER A 168 -14.33 15.83 20.48
CA SER A 168 -14.56 14.60 19.73
C SER A 168 -13.31 13.71 19.74
N SER A 169 -13.33 12.62 20.51
CA SER A 169 -12.23 11.65 20.57
C SER A 169 -11.95 11.06 19.18
N VAL A 170 -13.01 10.71 18.45
CA VAL A 170 -12.95 10.10 17.12
C VAL A 170 -12.29 11.04 16.12
N ALA A 171 -12.69 12.32 16.06
CA ALA A 171 -12.11 13.26 15.10
C ALA A 171 -10.62 13.53 15.39
N ASN A 172 -10.24 13.63 16.67
CA ASN A 172 -8.86 13.83 17.07
C ASN A 172 -7.98 12.60 16.78
N GLU A 173 -8.50 11.39 17.01
CA GLU A 173 -7.82 10.14 16.68
C GLU A 173 -7.60 10.03 15.16
N LEU A 174 -8.64 10.24 14.35
CA LEU A 174 -8.55 10.16 12.90
C LEU A 174 -7.58 11.23 12.33
N LEU A 175 -7.59 12.46 12.84
CA LEU A 175 -6.64 13.50 12.44
C LEU A 175 -5.19 13.11 12.74
N SER A 176 -4.95 12.41 13.85
CA SER A 176 -3.59 11.97 14.23
C SER A 176 -3.05 10.83 13.35
N ARG A 177 -3.95 10.10 12.67
CA ARG A 177 -3.63 8.95 11.80
C ARG A 177 -3.53 9.32 10.33
N LEU A 178 -4.06 10.47 9.91
CA LEU A 178 -3.86 10.96 8.55
C LEU A 178 -2.38 11.31 8.33
N PRO A 179 -1.82 10.97 7.16
CA PRO A 179 -0.44 11.30 6.82
C PRO A 179 -0.21 12.80 6.61
#